data_AF-A0A538MV77-F1
#
_entry.id   AF-A0A538MV77-F1
#
_cell.length_a   1.000
_cell.length_b   1.000
_cell.length_c   1.000
_cell.angle_alpha   90.00
_cell.angle_beta   90.00
_cell.angle_gamma   90.00
#
_symmetry.space_group_name_H-M   'P 1'
#
loop_
_entity.id
_entity.type
_entity.pdbx_description
1 polymer ?
#
loop_
_entity_poly.entity_id
_entity_poly.type
_entity_poly.pdbx_seq_one_letter_code
_entity_poly.pdbx_strand_id
1 'polypeptide(L)'
;MIGAGVFSAFGPAARAAGSGLLIGLAIAGGVAYCNAVASAQLAAQYPTSGGTYVYGRERLGEWWGFVAGWGFVIGKTASCAAMALTFASYAAGGPLWANRLVAVAAVVALTAANYHGISRTVEAAWVLVGLSILALVVVVLAIATSGHTHGGIGSSSFGAYGVLQSAGLLFFAFAGYARIATLGEEVRKPEETIPRAVPIALGIALALYLAVGVAALVGAGPAALAGSVRPLATAVNAGGAAWALPVVRIGAAVASLGALLALIAGVARTTLAMARNSDLPRWLASVHPRYSVPDHAELLIGAAVVVLVLTTDLRNAIGFSSFGVLLYYAIANASAYTQPQQRRRWPRGLNVVGLVGCVILVATLPWSAITAGVAVIAVGLLGRSLAVRRRRFQCEAD
;
A
#
# COMPACT_ATOMS: atom_id res chain seq x y z
N MET A 1 -7.63 -2.15 -1.92
CA MET A 1 -7.26 -2.33 -0.50
C MET A 1 -7.08 -3.80 -0.23
N ILE A 2 -8.10 -4.61 -0.49
CA ILE A 2 -8.00 -6.07 -0.53
C ILE A 2 -6.95 -6.46 -1.59
N GLY A 3 -5.87 -7.08 -1.15
CA GLY A 3 -4.65 -7.35 -1.90
C GLY A 3 -3.70 -8.18 -1.04
N ALA A 4 -2.40 -8.17 -1.33
CA ALA A 4 -1.42 -8.98 -0.59
C ALA A 4 -1.37 -8.71 0.93
N GLY A 5 -1.68 -7.50 1.40
CA GLY A 5 -1.51 -7.10 2.79
C GLY A 5 -2.27 -7.97 3.79
N VAL A 6 -3.54 -8.30 3.52
CA VAL A 6 -4.35 -9.17 4.39
C VAL A 6 -3.85 -10.61 4.43
N PHE A 7 -3.11 -11.06 3.41
CA PHE A 7 -2.55 -12.42 3.34
C PHE A 7 -1.15 -12.54 3.94
N SER A 8 -0.45 -11.42 4.19
CA SER A 8 0.98 -11.41 4.53
C SER A 8 1.34 -10.59 5.78
N ALA A 9 0.67 -9.45 6.01
CA ALA A 9 1.10 -8.49 7.04
C ALA A 9 0.87 -8.98 8.48
N PHE A 10 -0.05 -9.93 8.69
CA PHE A 10 -0.34 -10.49 10.01
C PHE A 10 0.86 -11.20 10.65
N GLY A 11 1.75 -11.84 9.86
CA GLY A 11 2.93 -12.51 10.40
C GLY A 11 3.93 -11.53 11.03
N PRO A 12 4.43 -10.54 10.27
CA PRO A 12 5.25 -9.46 10.83
C PRO A 12 4.58 -8.68 11.98
N ALA A 13 3.26 -8.47 11.91
CA ALA A 13 2.49 -7.81 12.96
C ALA A 13 2.44 -8.62 14.27
N ALA A 14 2.14 -9.93 14.16
CA ALA A 14 2.19 -10.86 15.30
C ALA A 14 3.59 -10.96 15.89
N ARG A 15 4.64 -10.89 15.07
CA ARG A 15 6.03 -10.84 15.55
C ARG A 15 6.34 -9.59 16.37
N ALA A 16 5.69 -8.46 16.08
CA ALA A 16 5.90 -7.21 16.79
C ALA A 16 5.05 -7.09 18.07
N ALA A 17 3.81 -7.58 18.05
CA ALA A 17 2.84 -7.32 19.11
C ALA A 17 2.10 -8.56 19.66
N GLY A 18 2.40 -9.77 19.18
CA GLY A 18 1.64 -10.97 19.55
C GLY A 18 0.14 -10.80 19.26
N SER A 19 -0.71 -11.09 20.26
CA SER A 19 -2.17 -10.86 20.16
C SER A 19 -2.55 -9.37 20.15
N GLY A 20 -1.65 -8.49 20.60
CA GLY A 20 -1.77 -7.04 20.47
C GLY A 20 -1.81 -6.53 19.02
N LEU A 21 -1.60 -7.41 18.03
CA LEU A 21 -1.77 -7.07 16.62
C LEU A 21 -3.18 -6.57 16.29
N LEU A 22 -4.22 -6.99 17.02
CA LEU A 22 -5.60 -6.50 16.78
C LEU A 22 -5.75 -5.04 17.22
N ILE A 23 -5.11 -4.66 18.32
CA ILE A 23 -5.03 -3.25 18.76
C ILE A 23 -4.25 -2.46 17.71
N GLY A 24 -3.12 -3.02 17.24
CA GLY A 24 -2.35 -2.42 16.15
C GLY A 24 -3.18 -2.25 14.87
N LEU A 25 -4.02 -3.23 14.53
CA LEU A 25 -4.92 -3.18 13.38
C LEU A 25 -5.97 -2.06 13.54
N ALA A 26 -6.55 -1.91 14.72
CA ALA A 26 -7.49 -0.84 15.02
C ALA A 26 -6.84 0.55 14.93
N ILE A 27 -5.63 0.71 15.45
CA ILE A 27 -4.84 1.95 15.33
C ILE A 27 -4.54 2.24 13.85
N ALA A 28 -4.06 1.24 13.10
CA ALA A 28 -3.80 1.38 11.67
C ALA A 28 -5.06 1.78 10.89
N GLY A 29 -6.21 1.20 11.23
CA GLY A 29 -7.52 1.55 10.67
C GLY A 29 -7.94 2.98 10.99
N GLY A 30 -7.74 3.44 12.23
CA GLY A 30 -8.04 4.82 12.64
C GLY A 30 -7.17 5.86 11.93
N VAL A 31 -5.85 5.61 11.84
CA VAL A 31 -4.93 6.46 11.07
C VAL A 31 -5.29 6.44 9.58
N ALA A 32 -5.59 5.26 9.03
CA ALA A 32 -6.04 5.13 7.65
C ALA A 32 -7.34 5.89 7.39
N TYR A 33 -8.28 5.94 8.35
CA TYR A 33 -9.51 6.71 8.23
C TYR A 33 -9.23 8.20 8.14
N CYS A 34 -8.39 8.74 9.04
CA CYS A 34 -7.98 10.14 8.99
C CYS A 34 -7.33 10.50 7.65
N ASN A 35 -6.41 9.64 7.18
CA ASN A 35 -5.73 9.80 5.90
C ASN A 35 -6.69 9.73 4.70
N ALA A 36 -7.67 8.84 4.77
CA ALA A 36 -8.65 8.61 3.72
C ALA A 36 -9.59 9.80 3.55
N VAL A 37 -10.13 10.35 4.65
CA VAL A 37 -10.99 11.54 4.60
C VAL A 37 -10.22 12.79 4.18
N ALA A 38 -8.96 12.94 4.63
CA ALA A 38 -8.08 14.02 4.19
C ALA A 38 -7.81 13.96 2.68
N SER A 39 -7.52 12.77 2.16
CA SER A 39 -7.32 12.56 0.72
C SER A 39 -8.59 12.79 -0.08
N ALA A 40 -9.74 12.35 0.41
CA ALA A 40 -11.02 12.49 -0.28
C ALA A 40 -11.47 13.96 -0.40
N GLN A 41 -11.29 14.79 0.64
CA GLN A 41 -11.62 16.22 0.54
C GLN A 41 -10.68 16.99 -0.40
N LEU A 42 -9.41 16.60 -0.46
CA LEU A 42 -8.44 17.19 -1.38
C LEU A 42 -8.76 16.78 -2.83
N ALA A 43 -9.05 15.50 -3.06
CA ALA A 43 -9.43 14.98 -4.38
C ALA A 43 -10.71 15.63 -4.92
N ALA A 44 -11.68 15.94 -4.05
CA ALA A 44 -12.87 16.67 -4.43
C ALA A 44 -12.61 18.12 -4.87
N GLN A 45 -11.46 18.72 -4.53
CA GLN A 45 -11.09 20.08 -4.95
C GLN A 45 -10.05 20.11 -6.06
N TYR A 46 -9.19 19.10 -6.10
CA TYR A 46 -8.11 18.94 -7.06
C TYR A 46 -8.28 17.58 -7.77
N PRO A 47 -9.28 17.44 -8.66
CA PRO A 47 -9.59 16.18 -9.33
C PRO A 47 -8.62 15.93 -10.49
N THR A 48 -7.33 16.09 -10.25
CA THR A 48 -6.27 15.88 -11.25
C THR A 48 -5.43 14.67 -10.90
N SER A 49 -4.91 14.01 -11.93
CA SER A 49 -3.94 12.92 -11.78
C SER A 49 -2.71 13.36 -10.96
N GLY A 50 -2.36 12.58 -9.93
CA GLY A 50 -1.16 12.80 -9.10
C GLY A 50 -1.39 12.80 -7.58
N GLY A 51 -2.63 12.94 -7.11
CA GLY A 51 -2.96 12.80 -5.68
C GLY A 51 -2.22 13.81 -4.79
N THR A 52 -1.68 13.36 -3.66
CA THR A 52 -1.00 14.24 -2.69
C THR A 52 0.25 14.91 -3.23
N TYR A 53 0.87 14.38 -4.29
CA TYR A 53 1.90 15.12 -4.99
C TYR A 53 1.37 16.50 -5.43
N VAL A 54 0.21 16.53 -6.11
CA VAL A 54 -0.44 17.78 -6.51
C VAL A 54 -0.93 18.55 -5.28
N TYR A 55 -1.59 17.89 -4.33
CA TYR A 55 -2.15 18.57 -3.15
C TYR A 55 -1.08 19.24 -2.29
N GLY A 56 0.11 18.64 -2.19
CA GLY A 56 1.28 19.20 -1.53
C GLY A 56 1.79 20.44 -2.25
N ARG A 57 1.93 20.37 -3.58
CA ARG A 57 2.35 21.54 -4.39
C ARG A 57 1.40 22.72 -4.22
N GLU A 58 0.10 22.48 -4.33
CA GLU A 58 -0.94 23.50 -4.26
C GLU A 58 -1.10 24.12 -2.86
N ARG A 59 -0.85 23.36 -1.79
CA ARG A 59 -1.17 23.79 -0.41
C ARG A 59 0.02 24.13 0.46
N LEU A 60 1.17 23.53 0.19
CA LEU A 60 2.36 23.62 1.03
C LEU A 60 3.58 24.07 0.22
N GLY A 61 3.49 24.07 -1.12
CA GLY A 61 4.56 24.45 -2.03
C GLY A 61 5.27 23.26 -2.66
N GLU A 62 6.12 23.55 -3.65
CA GLU A 62 6.64 22.54 -4.56
C GLU A 62 7.50 21.46 -3.89
N TRP A 63 8.25 21.82 -2.85
CA TRP A 63 9.10 20.87 -2.10
C TRP A 63 8.29 19.82 -1.36
N TRP A 64 7.21 20.21 -0.70
CA TRP A 64 6.33 19.26 -0.02
C TRP A 64 5.57 18.38 -1.00
N GLY A 65 5.16 18.96 -2.14
CA GLY A 65 4.65 18.19 -3.26
C GLY A 65 5.63 17.11 -3.71
N PHE A 66 6.89 17.48 -3.97
CA PHE A 66 7.93 16.52 -4.37
C PHE A 66 8.16 15.43 -3.32
N VAL A 67 8.28 15.76 -2.04
CA VAL A 67 8.48 14.75 -0.98
C VAL A 67 7.30 13.77 -0.94
N ALA A 68 6.07 14.26 -1.10
CA ALA A 68 4.90 13.38 -1.19
C ALA A 68 4.99 12.47 -2.42
N GLY A 69 5.22 13.04 -3.62
CA GLY A 69 5.33 12.27 -4.85
C GLY A 69 6.44 11.22 -4.81
N TRP A 70 7.64 11.61 -4.37
CA TRP A 70 8.79 10.73 -4.24
C TRP A 70 8.53 9.63 -3.22
N GLY A 71 8.00 9.96 -2.04
CA GLY A 71 7.60 9.01 -1.00
C GLY A 71 6.54 8.00 -1.50
N PHE A 72 5.58 8.46 -2.30
CA PHE A 72 4.60 7.58 -2.95
C PHE A 72 5.25 6.64 -3.95
N VAL A 73 6.09 7.15 -4.85
CA VAL A 73 6.73 6.35 -5.90
C VAL A 73 7.58 5.25 -5.27
N ILE A 74 8.47 5.58 -4.35
CA ILE A 74 9.36 4.59 -3.71
C ILE A 74 8.55 3.62 -2.84
N GLY A 75 7.60 4.12 -2.04
CA GLY A 75 6.81 3.33 -1.12
C GLY A 75 5.89 2.35 -1.85
N LYS A 76 5.28 2.77 -2.96
CA LYS A 76 4.42 1.93 -3.78
C LYS A 76 5.19 0.98 -4.69
N THR A 77 6.40 1.34 -5.13
CA THR A 77 7.31 0.39 -5.79
C THR A 77 7.65 -0.76 -4.84
N ALA A 78 7.91 -0.48 -3.57
CA ALA A 78 8.09 -1.53 -2.57
C ALA A 78 6.79 -2.31 -2.27
N SER A 79 5.61 -1.68 -2.36
CA SER A 79 4.34 -2.42 -2.30
C SER A 79 4.24 -3.45 -3.42
N CYS A 80 4.65 -3.11 -4.64
CA CYS A 80 4.65 -4.04 -5.76
C CYS A 80 5.56 -5.24 -5.49
N ALA A 81 6.76 -5.01 -4.94
CA ALA A 81 7.67 -6.09 -4.55
C ALA A 81 7.04 -6.98 -3.46
N ALA A 82 6.41 -6.39 -2.44
CA ALA A 82 5.71 -7.14 -1.40
C ALA A 82 4.55 -7.99 -1.96
N MET A 83 3.81 -7.47 -2.96
CA MET A 83 2.75 -8.22 -3.63
C MET A 83 3.30 -9.39 -4.44
N ALA A 84 4.37 -9.20 -5.20
CA ALA A 84 5.03 -10.26 -5.96
C ALA A 84 5.58 -11.36 -5.06
N LEU A 85 6.24 -10.99 -3.96
CA LEU A 85 6.75 -11.93 -2.95
C LEU A 85 5.62 -12.69 -2.26
N THR A 86 4.51 -12.01 -1.94
CA THR A 86 3.32 -12.66 -1.37
C THR A 86 2.74 -13.67 -2.35
N PHE A 87 2.49 -13.28 -3.60
CA PHE A 87 2.02 -14.18 -4.64
C PHE A 87 2.89 -15.45 -4.72
N ALA A 88 4.20 -15.27 -4.88
CA ALA A 88 5.11 -16.39 -5.04
C ALA A 88 5.14 -17.32 -3.83
N SER A 89 5.06 -16.78 -2.62
CA SER A 89 5.03 -17.58 -1.39
C SER A 89 3.83 -18.54 -1.37
N TYR A 90 2.65 -18.11 -1.84
CA TYR A 90 1.44 -18.93 -1.89
C TYR A 90 1.39 -19.83 -3.14
N ALA A 91 1.96 -19.39 -4.26
CA ALA A 91 1.92 -20.11 -5.53
C ALA A 91 2.93 -21.26 -5.60
N ALA A 92 4.22 -20.98 -5.38
CA ALA A 92 5.29 -21.90 -5.75
C ALA A 92 5.69 -22.89 -4.65
N GLY A 93 5.45 -22.58 -3.37
CA GLY A 93 5.65 -23.51 -2.24
C GLY A 93 7.04 -24.13 -2.11
N GLY A 94 8.01 -23.69 -2.92
CA GLY A 94 9.33 -24.29 -3.09
C GLY A 94 10.43 -23.52 -2.37
N PRO A 95 11.71 -23.82 -2.68
CA PRO A 95 12.86 -23.14 -2.12
C PRO A 95 12.81 -21.62 -2.34
N LEU A 96 13.50 -20.86 -1.48
CA LEU A 96 13.50 -19.38 -1.53
C LEU A 96 13.88 -18.82 -2.90
N TRP A 97 14.86 -19.43 -3.58
CA TRP A 97 15.30 -18.98 -4.91
C TRP A 97 14.21 -19.19 -5.98
N ALA A 98 13.48 -20.31 -5.92
CA ALA A 98 12.40 -20.61 -6.87
C ALA A 98 11.22 -19.65 -6.67
N ASN A 99 10.87 -19.34 -5.41
CA ASN A 99 9.84 -18.35 -5.10
C ASN A 99 10.24 -16.96 -5.62
N ARG A 100 11.53 -16.58 -5.55
CA ARG A 100 12.00 -15.32 -6.13
C ARG A 100 11.86 -15.29 -7.65
N LEU A 101 12.20 -16.37 -8.35
CA LEU A 101 12.01 -16.46 -9.80
C LEU A 101 10.54 -16.36 -10.20
N VAL A 102 9.63 -17.00 -9.45
CA VAL A 102 8.18 -16.91 -9.67
C VAL A 102 7.68 -15.47 -9.44
N ALA A 103 8.19 -14.79 -8.40
CA ALA A 103 7.86 -13.38 -8.14
C ALA A 103 8.36 -12.47 -9.28
N VAL A 104 9.60 -12.67 -9.76
CA VAL A 104 10.16 -11.92 -10.89
C VAL A 104 9.36 -12.17 -12.16
N ALA A 105 9.02 -13.42 -12.47
CA ALA A 105 8.20 -13.77 -13.62
C ALA A 105 6.83 -13.09 -13.57
N ALA A 106 6.18 -13.06 -12.39
CA ALA A 106 4.92 -12.36 -12.21
C ALA A 106 5.05 -10.84 -12.45
N VAL A 107 6.12 -10.22 -11.94
CA VAL A 107 6.38 -8.78 -12.17
C VAL A 107 6.58 -8.50 -13.64
N VAL A 108 7.44 -9.27 -14.32
CA VAL A 108 7.72 -9.09 -15.76
C VAL A 108 6.45 -9.28 -16.58
N ALA A 109 5.66 -10.33 -16.30
CA ALA A 109 4.42 -10.59 -17.00
C ALA A 109 3.38 -9.47 -16.81
N LEU A 110 3.22 -8.95 -15.58
CA LEU A 110 2.25 -7.88 -15.31
C LEU A 110 2.74 -6.50 -15.79
N THR A 111 4.05 -6.23 -15.77
CA THR A 111 4.62 -5.05 -16.42
C THR A 111 4.39 -5.11 -17.92
N ALA A 112 4.63 -6.25 -18.57
CA ALA A 112 4.32 -6.43 -19.98
C ALA A 112 2.82 -6.28 -20.27
N ALA A 113 1.95 -6.80 -19.40
CA ALA A 113 0.50 -6.65 -19.56
C ALA A 113 0.04 -5.18 -19.44
N ASN A 114 0.60 -4.44 -18.48
CA ASN A 114 0.34 -3.00 -18.33
C ASN A 114 0.83 -2.19 -19.54
N TYR A 115 2.01 -2.54 -20.06
CA TYR A 115 2.58 -1.89 -21.26
C TYR A 115 1.65 -2.01 -22.49
N HIS A 116 0.93 -3.13 -22.60
CA HIS A 116 -0.06 -3.35 -23.67
C HIS A 116 -1.46 -2.80 -23.34
N GLY A 117 -1.63 -2.11 -22.22
CA GLY A 117 -2.89 -1.43 -21.84
C GLY A 117 -3.96 -2.33 -21.22
N ILE A 118 -3.63 -3.54 -20.75
CA ILE A 118 -4.59 -4.51 -20.18
C ILE A 118 -5.26 -4.00 -18.88
N SER A 119 -4.68 -3.00 -18.21
CA SER A 119 -5.15 -2.48 -16.91
C SER A 119 -6.52 -1.79 -16.92
N ARG A 120 -7.25 -1.76 -18.05
CA ARG A 120 -8.48 -0.98 -18.25
C ARG A 120 -9.79 -1.77 -18.09
N THR A 121 -9.76 -3.07 -17.78
CA THR A 121 -10.98 -3.88 -17.65
C THR A 121 -11.60 -3.78 -16.25
N VAL A 122 -12.66 -2.97 -16.13
CA VAL A 122 -13.47 -2.84 -14.90
C VAL A 122 -14.04 -4.19 -14.45
N GLU A 123 -14.47 -5.03 -15.39
CA GLU A 123 -14.99 -6.38 -15.10
C GLU A 123 -13.95 -7.28 -14.44
N ALA A 124 -12.73 -7.30 -14.96
CA ALA A 124 -11.65 -8.07 -14.37
C ALA A 124 -11.37 -7.60 -12.93
N ALA A 125 -11.39 -6.30 -12.67
CA ALA A 125 -11.22 -5.77 -11.32
C ALA A 125 -12.32 -6.26 -10.35
N TRP A 126 -13.59 -6.29 -10.78
CA TRP A 126 -14.70 -6.82 -9.98
C TRP A 126 -14.56 -8.31 -9.70
N VAL A 127 -14.20 -9.11 -10.71
CA VAL A 127 -13.97 -10.55 -10.54
C VAL A 127 -12.84 -10.81 -9.56
N LEU A 128 -11.69 -10.12 -9.71
CA LEU A 128 -10.54 -10.28 -8.82
C LEU A 128 -10.87 -9.92 -7.36
N VAL A 129 -11.61 -8.81 -7.15
CA VAL A 129 -12.04 -8.39 -5.81
C VAL A 129 -13.06 -9.37 -5.22
N GLY A 130 -14.05 -9.81 -6.00
CA GLY A 130 -15.07 -10.77 -5.57
C GLY A 130 -14.45 -12.10 -5.13
N LEU A 131 -13.55 -12.66 -5.94
CA LEU A 131 -12.80 -13.88 -5.60
C LEU A 131 -11.94 -13.70 -4.34
N SER A 132 -11.30 -12.54 -4.18
CA SER A 132 -10.49 -12.24 -3.00
C SER A 132 -11.34 -12.16 -1.73
N ILE A 133 -12.50 -11.49 -1.79
CA ILE A 133 -13.45 -11.41 -0.66
C ILE A 133 -13.99 -12.79 -0.33
N LEU A 134 -14.43 -13.55 -1.34
CA LEU A 134 -14.96 -14.90 -1.16
C LEU A 134 -13.93 -15.80 -0.48
N ALA A 135 -12.66 -15.78 -0.92
CA ALA A 135 -11.62 -16.56 -0.30
C ALA A 135 -11.40 -16.19 1.18
N LEU A 136 -11.43 -14.89 1.52
CA LEU A 136 -11.28 -14.44 2.91
C LEU A 136 -12.48 -14.83 3.77
N VAL A 137 -13.70 -14.74 3.25
CA VAL A 137 -14.92 -15.17 3.95
C VAL A 137 -14.88 -16.68 4.20
N VAL A 138 -14.53 -17.48 3.18
CA VAL A 138 -14.37 -18.93 3.33
C VAL A 138 -13.33 -19.27 4.38
N VAL A 139 -12.19 -18.57 4.42
CA VAL A 139 -11.16 -18.76 5.45
C VAL A 139 -11.69 -18.49 6.86
N VAL A 140 -12.38 -17.36 7.05
CA VAL A 140 -12.93 -16.98 8.36
C VAL A 140 -13.97 -18.02 8.81
N LEU A 141 -14.89 -18.40 7.93
CA LEU A 141 -15.94 -19.37 8.23
C LEU A 141 -15.36 -20.76 8.50
N ALA A 142 -14.39 -21.22 7.70
CA ALA A 142 -13.78 -22.53 7.86
C ALA A 142 -13.06 -22.68 9.20
N ILE A 143 -12.37 -21.63 9.68
CA ILE A 143 -11.76 -21.64 11.01
C ILE A 143 -12.84 -21.55 12.10
N ALA A 144 -13.88 -20.74 11.92
CA ALA A 144 -14.93 -20.58 12.91
C ALA A 144 -15.76 -21.86 13.12
N THR A 145 -15.98 -22.66 12.06
CA THR A 145 -16.81 -23.87 12.11
C THR A 145 -16.02 -25.16 12.35
N SER A 146 -14.68 -25.11 12.37
CA SER A 146 -13.86 -26.31 12.55
C SER A 146 -13.98 -26.93 13.94
N GLY A 147 -14.44 -26.16 14.94
CA GLY A 147 -14.48 -26.57 16.34
C GLY A 147 -13.10 -26.71 17.00
N HIS A 148 -12.01 -26.41 16.29
CA HIS A 148 -10.63 -26.54 16.77
C HIS A 148 -10.04 -25.14 17.04
N THR A 149 -9.71 -24.87 18.30
CA THR A 149 -8.99 -23.65 18.68
C THR A 149 -7.59 -24.03 19.14
N HIS A 150 -6.57 -23.63 18.36
CA HIS A 150 -5.17 -23.87 18.69
C HIS A 150 -4.49 -22.64 19.30
N GLY A 151 -5.07 -21.46 19.07
CA GLY A 151 -4.65 -20.21 19.67
C GLY A 151 -5.81 -19.50 20.35
N GLY A 152 -5.49 -18.39 21.02
CA GLY A 152 -6.48 -17.52 21.64
C GLY A 152 -6.11 -16.06 21.47
N ILE A 153 -7.10 -15.19 21.70
CA ILE A 153 -6.91 -13.73 21.79
C ILE A 153 -6.24 -13.35 23.13
N GLY A 154 -6.13 -14.32 24.06
CA GLY A 154 -5.61 -14.17 25.43
C GLY A 154 -4.18 -13.63 25.56
N SER A 155 -3.88 -13.19 26.79
CA SER A 155 -2.79 -12.30 27.18
C SER A 155 -1.39 -12.77 26.77
N SER A 156 -0.93 -12.32 25.60
CA SER A 156 0.50 -12.17 25.35
C SER A 156 0.95 -10.86 25.99
N SER A 157 2.11 -10.85 26.67
CA SER A 157 2.70 -9.59 27.11
C SER A 157 3.19 -8.85 25.86
N PHE A 158 2.59 -7.69 25.56
CA PHE A 158 3.00 -6.82 24.46
C PHE A 158 3.27 -5.41 24.98
N GLY A 159 4.38 -4.82 24.54
CA GLY A 159 4.70 -3.44 24.83
C GLY A 159 3.99 -2.46 23.90
N ALA A 160 3.75 -1.23 24.36
CA ALA A 160 3.16 -0.16 23.55
C ALA A 160 3.92 0.07 22.22
N TYR A 161 5.25 0.00 22.26
CA TYR A 161 6.09 0.10 21.05
C TYR A 161 5.78 -1.02 20.04
N GLY A 162 5.62 -2.27 20.49
CA GLY A 162 5.31 -3.40 19.62
C GLY A 162 3.94 -3.25 18.94
N VAL A 163 2.94 -2.76 19.68
CA VAL A 163 1.60 -2.47 19.15
C VAL A 163 1.65 -1.39 18.06
N LEU A 164 2.40 -0.30 18.29
CA LEU A 164 2.57 0.76 17.30
C LEU A 164 3.36 0.29 16.07
N GLN A 165 4.42 -0.51 16.27
CA GLN A 165 5.15 -1.13 15.16
C GLN A 165 4.25 -2.06 14.34
N SER A 166 3.42 -2.87 15.00
CA SER A 166 2.40 -3.71 14.35
C SER A 166 1.41 -2.87 13.55
N ALA A 167 0.94 -1.74 14.10
CA ALA A 167 0.06 -0.82 13.38
C ALA A 167 0.73 -0.25 12.12
N GLY A 168 2.00 0.16 12.19
CA GLY A 168 2.75 0.64 11.02
C GLY A 168 2.91 -0.42 9.93
N LEU A 169 3.13 -1.68 10.31
CA LEU A 169 3.21 -2.81 9.37
C LEU A 169 1.84 -3.17 8.77
N LEU A 170 0.78 -3.17 9.56
CA LEU A 170 -0.58 -3.45 9.11
C LEU A 170 -1.17 -2.32 8.26
N PHE A 171 -0.68 -1.08 8.42
CA PHE A 171 -1.07 0.05 7.58
C PHE A 171 -0.87 -0.22 6.08
N PHE A 172 0.11 -1.05 5.72
CA PHE A 172 0.33 -1.55 4.36
C PHE A 172 -0.95 -2.13 3.72
N ALA A 173 -1.75 -2.88 4.50
CA ALA A 173 -3.00 -3.47 4.01
C ALA A 173 -4.07 -2.42 3.68
N PHE A 174 -4.01 -1.22 4.28
CA PHE A 174 -5.00 -0.17 4.08
C PHE A 174 -4.67 0.77 2.92
N ALA A 175 -3.41 0.83 2.47
CA ALA A 175 -2.91 1.85 1.53
C ALA A 175 -3.55 1.88 0.12
N GLY A 176 -4.63 1.14 -0.15
CA GLY A 176 -5.27 1.04 -1.46
C GLY A 176 -6.30 2.12 -1.80
N TYR A 177 -6.83 2.88 -0.84
CA TYR A 177 -7.87 3.90 -1.11
C TYR A 177 -7.34 5.12 -1.89
N ALA A 178 -6.03 5.38 -1.88
CA ALA A 178 -5.42 6.45 -2.69
C ALA A 178 -5.76 6.34 -4.18
N ARG A 179 -5.94 5.12 -4.70
CA ARG A 179 -6.28 4.91 -6.11
C ARG A 179 -7.60 5.59 -6.50
N ILE A 180 -8.58 5.59 -5.59
CA ILE A 180 -9.87 6.27 -5.80
C ILE A 180 -9.67 7.78 -5.91
N ALA A 181 -8.77 8.34 -5.09
CA ALA A 181 -8.46 9.77 -5.11
C ALA A 181 -7.60 10.19 -6.31
N THR A 182 -6.67 9.33 -6.78
CA THR A 182 -5.79 9.64 -7.92
C THR A 182 -6.46 9.50 -9.27
N LEU A 183 -7.58 8.77 -9.36
CA LEU A 183 -8.36 8.57 -10.59
C LEU A 183 -9.56 9.51 -10.68
N GLY A 184 -9.50 10.68 -10.04
CA GLY A 184 -10.62 11.60 -10.00
C GLY A 184 -11.16 12.00 -11.38
N GLU A 185 -10.28 12.09 -12.39
CA GLU A 185 -10.62 12.38 -13.78
C GLU A 185 -11.50 11.28 -14.42
N GLU A 186 -11.38 10.03 -13.95
CA GLU A 186 -12.16 8.88 -14.45
C GLU A 186 -13.50 8.69 -13.69
N VAL A 187 -13.75 9.46 -12.62
CA VAL A 187 -14.93 9.32 -11.75
C VAL A 187 -16.06 10.26 -12.17
N ARG A 188 -17.26 9.72 -12.37
CA ARG A 188 -18.47 10.54 -12.58
C ARG A 188 -18.81 11.32 -11.29
N LYS A 189 -18.90 12.65 -11.39
CA LYS A 189 -19.13 13.57 -10.26
C LYS A 189 -18.13 13.32 -9.11
N PRO A 190 -16.82 13.57 -9.31
CA PRO A 190 -15.77 13.21 -8.35
C PRO A 190 -15.99 13.87 -6.98
N GLU A 191 -16.56 15.07 -6.96
CA GLU A 191 -16.87 15.83 -5.75
C GLU A 191 -17.90 15.12 -4.85
N GLU A 192 -18.85 14.36 -5.40
CA GLU A 192 -19.87 13.66 -4.61
C GLU A 192 -19.46 12.21 -4.34
N THR A 193 -18.92 11.56 -5.37
CA THR A 193 -18.66 10.12 -5.37
C THR A 193 -17.45 9.74 -4.52
N ILE A 194 -16.31 10.43 -4.66
CA ILE A 194 -15.07 10.08 -3.93
C ILE A 194 -15.26 10.20 -2.41
N PRO A 195 -15.85 11.28 -1.87
CA PRO A 195 -16.02 11.47 -0.43
C PRO A 195 -16.95 10.45 0.24
N ARG A 196 -17.83 9.80 -0.53
CA ARG A 196 -18.68 8.69 -0.05
C ARG A 196 -18.00 7.34 -0.22
N ALA A 197 -17.42 7.08 -1.40
CA ALA A 197 -16.85 5.78 -1.73
C ALA A 197 -15.63 5.42 -0.87
N VAL A 198 -14.75 6.39 -0.59
CA VAL A 198 -13.50 6.17 0.17
C VAL A 198 -13.76 5.65 1.60
N PRO A 199 -14.56 6.30 2.46
CA PRO A 199 -14.80 5.80 3.81
C PRO A 199 -15.60 4.48 3.83
N ILE A 200 -16.55 4.28 2.90
CA ILE A 200 -17.30 3.01 2.80
C ILE A 200 -16.35 1.85 2.48
N ALA A 201 -15.52 2.00 1.45
CA ALA A 201 -14.56 0.97 1.06
C ALA A 201 -13.55 0.67 2.20
N LEU A 202 -13.13 1.70 2.93
CA LEU A 202 -12.26 1.55 4.09
C LEU A 202 -12.94 0.79 5.24
N GLY A 203 -14.20 1.12 5.55
CA GLY A 203 -14.97 0.46 6.60
C GLY A 203 -15.17 -1.03 6.31
N ILE A 204 -15.55 -1.38 5.08
CA ILE A 204 -15.71 -2.78 4.65
C ILE A 204 -14.39 -3.54 4.80
N ALA A 205 -13.28 -2.95 4.35
CA ALA A 205 -11.98 -3.59 4.45
C ALA A 205 -11.51 -3.72 5.92
N LEU A 206 -11.74 -2.73 6.77
CA LEU A 206 -11.39 -2.80 8.20
C LEU A 206 -12.17 -3.92 8.90
N ALA A 207 -13.48 -4.01 8.67
CA ALA A 207 -14.31 -5.09 9.22
C ALA A 207 -13.81 -6.47 8.78
N LEU A 208 -13.49 -6.63 7.49
CA LEU A 208 -12.94 -7.87 6.96
C LEU A 208 -11.57 -8.20 7.57
N TYR A 209 -10.68 -7.21 7.71
CA TYR A 209 -9.35 -7.44 8.28
C TYR A 209 -9.41 -7.77 9.77
N LEU A 210 -10.35 -7.19 10.52
CA LEU A 210 -10.59 -7.55 11.92
C LEU A 210 -11.08 -9.00 12.04
N ALA A 211 -12.06 -9.40 11.22
CA ALA A 211 -12.56 -10.77 11.19
C ALA A 211 -11.45 -11.77 10.84
N VAL A 212 -10.64 -11.46 9.82
CA VAL A 212 -9.50 -12.29 9.42
C VAL A 212 -8.41 -12.33 10.49
N GLY A 213 -8.11 -11.21 11.14
CA GLY A 213 -7.13 -11.14 12.22
C GLY A 213 -7.53 -11.97 13.43
N VAL A 214 -8.81 -11.91 13.81
CA VAL A 214 -9.39 -12.75 14.88
C VAL A 214 -9.32 -14.22 14.48
N ALA A 215 -9.79 -14.58 13.29
CA ALA A 215 -9.74 -15.95 12.80
C ALA A 215 -8.30 -16.49 12.75
N ALA A 216 -7.32 -15.68 12.32
CA ALA A 216 -5.92 -16.05 12.28
C ALA A 216 -5.35 -16.34 13.68
N LEU A 217 -5.67 -15.50 14.66
CA LEU A 217 -5.24 -15.69 16.06
C LEU A 217 -5.91 -16.89 16.72
N VAL A 218 -7.20 -17.11 16.49
CA VAL A 218 -7.92 -18.28 17.01
C VAL A 218 -7.40 -19.58 16.36
N GLY A 219 -7.16 -19.54 15.04
CA GLY A 219 -6.73 -20.69 14.27
C GLY A 219 -5.29 -21.12 14.56
N ALA A 220 -4.33 -20.18 14.68
CA ALA A 220 -2.90 -20.52 14.83
C ALA A 220 -2.23 -19.94 16.08
N GLY A 221 -2.79 -18.89 16.70
CA GLY A 221 -2.14 -18.18 17.79
C GLY A 221 -0.99 -17.26 17.36
N PRO A 222 -0.57 -16.33 18.22
CA PRO A 222 0.40 -15.29 17.86
C PRO A 222 1.79 -15.83 17.53
N ALA A 223 2.27 -16.87 18.22
CA ALA A 223 3.60 -17.43 18.02
C ALA A 223 3.75 -18.08 16.63
N ALA A 224 2.78 -18.89 16.21
CA ALA A 224 2.80 -19.53 14.89
C ALA A 224 2.65 -18.50 13.77
N LEU A 225 1.82 -17.46 13.95
CA LEU A 225 1.73 -16.35 13.01
C LEU A 225 3.05 -15.59 12.90
N ALA A 226 3.70 -15.28 14.03
CA ALA A 226 4.98 -14.58 14.06
C ALA A 226 6.11 -15.32 13.33
N GLY A 227 6.03 -16.65 13.25
CA GLY A 227 6.98 -17.48 12.49
C GLY A 227 6.64 -17.64 11.00
N SER A 228 5.42 -17.27 10.57
CA SER A 228 4.91 -17.62 9.25
C SER A 228 5.05 -16.50 8.22
N VAL A 229 5.50 -16.90 7.02
CA VAL A 229 5.43 -16.05 5.80
C VAL A 229 4.08 -16.16 5.08
N ARG A 230 3.23 -17.14 5.47
CA ARG A 230 1.89 -17.39 4.93
C ARG A 230 0.88 -17.50 6.08
N PRO A 231 0.65 -16.40 6.84
CA PRO A 231 -0.09 -16.45 8.10
C PRO A 231 -1.49 -17.07 7.96
N LEU A 232 -2.21 -16.82 6.86
CA LEU A 232 -3.54 -17.40 6.67
C LEU A 232 -3.50 -18.90 6.34
N ALA A 233 -2.49 -19.37 5.61
CA ALA A 233 -2.31 -20.81 5.38
C ALA A 233 -1.96 -21.52 6.70
N THR A 234 -1.12 -20.89 7.53
CA THR A 234 -0.81 -21.39 8.88
C THR A 234 -2.05 -21.43 9.75
N ALA A 235 -2.89 -20.38 9.71
CA ALA A 235 -4.13 -20.30 10.48
C ALA A 235 -5.14 -21.39 10.11
N VAL A 236 -5.41 -21.63 8.82
CA VAL A 236 -6.37 -22.67 8.43
C VAL A 236 -5.83 -24.07 8.69
N ASN A 237 -4.52 -24.29 8.54
CA ASN A 237 -3.92 -25.60 8.79
C ASN A 237 -3.89 -25.93 10.28
N ALA A 238 -3.48 -24.97 11.12
CA ALA A 238 -3.49 -25.12 12.56
C ALA A 238 -4.93 -25.22 13.07
N GLY A 239 -5.85 -24.38 12.60
CA GLY A 239 -7.25 -24.35 13.04
C GLY A 239 -8.14 -25.50 12.56
N GLY A 240 -7.58 -26.65 12.17
CA GLY A 240 -8.35 -27.84 11.75
C GLY A 240 -9.08 -27.70 10.41
N ALA A 241 -8.82 -26.64 9.65
CA ALA A 241 -9.51 -26.30 8.39
C ALA A 241 -8.60 -26.50 7.16
N ALA A 242 -7.76 -27.54 7.16
CA ALA A 242 -6.77 -27.79 6.10
C ALA A 242 -7.39 -27.92 4.69
N TRP A 243 -8.66 -28.32 4.59
CA TRP A 243 -9.41 -28.37 3.33
C TRP A 243 -9.50 -26.99 2.65
N ALA A 244 -9.42 -25.89 3.40
CA ALA A 244 -9.48 -24.53 2.88
C ALA A 244 -8.12 -24.03 2.33
N LEU A 245 -7.03 -24.80 2.47
CA LEU A 245 -5.69 -24.40 1.99
C LEU A 245 -5.65 -24.00 0.50
N PRO A 246 -6.28 -24.75 -0.44
CA PRO A 246 -6.30 -24.35 -1.85
C PRO A 246 -7.01 -23.01 -2.05
N VAL A 247 -8.09 -22.75 -1.30
CA VAL A 247 -8.84 -21.49 -1.35
C VAL A 247 -7.96 -20.32 -0.89
N VAL A 248 -7.18 -20.51 0.18
CA VAL A 248 -6.23 -19.48 0.66
C VAL A 248 -5.16 -19.19 -0.39
N ARG A 249 -4.60 -20.23 -1.02
CA ARG A 249 -3.56 -20.08 -2.05
C ARG A 249 -4.07 -19.33 -3.27
N ILE A 250 -5.24 -19.72 -3.78
CA ILE A 250 -5.88 -19.06 -4.93
C ILE A 250 -6.26 -17.62 -4.57
N GLY A 251 -6.90 -17.41 -3.41
CA GLY A 251 -7.29 -16.09 -2.93
C GLY A 251 -6.10 -15.15 -2.76
N ALA A 252 -5.02 -15.62 -2.14
CA ALA A 252 -3.78 -14.86 -1.99
C ALA A 252 -3.15 -14.52 -3.36
N ALA A 253 -3.15 -15.48 -4.29
CA ALA A 253 -2.60 -15.27 -5.62
C ALA A 253 -3.39 -14.24 -6.42
N VAL A 254 -4.71 -14.40 -6.50
CA VAL A 254 -5.63 -13.50 -7.19
C VAL A 254 -5.56 -12.08 -6.60
N ALA A 255 -5.62 -11.97 -5.27
CA ALA A 255 -5.53 -10.68 -4.58
C ALA A 255 -4.19 -9.98 -4.81
N SER A 256 -3.08 -10.74 -4.77
CA SER A 256 -1.74 -10.19 -4.93
C SER A 256 -1.45 -9.77 -6.36
N LEU A 257 -1.77 -10.60 -7.36
CA LEU A 257 -1.57 -10.27 -8.78
C LEU A 257 -2.49 -9.13 -9.23
N GLY A 258 -3.76 -9.15 -8.82
CA GLY A 258 -4.70 -8.07 -9.14
C GLY A 258 -4.27 -6.73 -8.55
N ALA A 259 -3.79 -6.73 -7.29
CA ALA A 259 -3.26 -5.53 -6.67
C ALA A 259 -1.94 -5.07 -7.31
N LEU A 260 -1.06 -6.00 -7.69
CA LEU A 260 0.22 -5.71 -8.36
C LEU A 260 0.00 -5.06 -9.73
N LEU A 261 -0.89 -5.63 -10.54
CA LEU A 261 -1.27 -5.07 -11.85
C LEU A 261 -1.75 -3.62 -11.70
N ALA A 262 -2.66 -3.37 -10.75
CA ALA A 262 -3.21 -2.05 -10.49
C ALA A 262 -2.17 -1.06 -9.93
N LEU A 263 -1.23 -1.52 -9.10
CA LEU A 263 -0.21 -0.65 -8.51
C LEU A 263 0.86 -0.23 -9.51
N ILE A 264 1.37 -1.14 -10.36
CA ILE A 264 2.38 -0.78 -11.37
C ILE A 264 1.88 0.40 -12.23
N ALA A 265 0.64 0.29 -12.75
CA ALA A 265 0.00 1.35 -13.51
C ALA A 265 -0.20 2.64 -12.68
N GLY A 266 -0.60 2.50 -11.41
CA GLY A 266 -0.79 3.65 -10.51
C GLY A 266 0.50 4.42 -10.22
N VAL A 267 1.61 3.72 -9.97
CA VAL A 267 2.92 4.33 -9.72
C VAL A 267 3.47 4.98 -10.98
N ALA A 268 3.28 4.37 -12.15
CA ALA A 268 3.71 4.93 -13.42
C ALA A 268 3.01 6.26 -13.72
N ARG A 269 1.70 6.37 -13.42
CA ARG A 269 0.95 7.63 -13.58
C ARG A 269 1.44 8.75 -12.66
N THR A 270 1.72 8.46 -11.39
CA THR A 270 2.31 9.47 -10.49
C THR A 270 3.71 9.87 -10.96
N THR A 271 4.52 8.92 -11.42
CA THR A 271 5.85 9.16 -11.98
C THR A 271 5.78 10.06 -13.22
N LEU A 272 4.83 9.81 -14.13
CA LEU A 272 4.52 10.65 -15.29
C LEU A 272 4.13 12.07 -14.86
N ALA A 273 3.25 12.22 -13.86
CA ALA A 273 2.83 13.53 -13.37
C ALA A 273 4.00 14.35 -12.76
N MET A 274 4.90 13.69 -12.05
CA MET A 274 6.13 14.31 -11.53
C MET A 274 7.09 14.68 -12.68
N ALA A 275 7.25 13.82 -13.67
CA ALA A 275 8.13 14.06 -14.82
C ALA A 275 7.64 15.22 -15.70
N ARG A 276 6.31 15.35 -15.90
CA ARG A 276 5.69 16.49 -16.62
C ARG A 276 5.97 17.82 -15.94
N ASN A 277 5.93 17.85 -14.61
CA ASN A 277 6.31 19.02 -13.81
C ASN A 277 7.82 19.18 -13.65
N SER A 278 8.61 18.38 -14.37
CA SER A 278 10.06 18.41 -14.37
C SER A 278 10.69 18.19 -12.98
N ASP A 279 9.98 17.53 -12.05
CA ASP A 279 10.49 17.06 -10.76
C ASP A 279 11.26 15.74 -10.87
N LEU A 280 10.98 14.98 -11.93
CA LEU A 280 11.74 13.82 -12.37
C LEU A 280 12.30 14.05 -13.79
N PRO A 281 13.27 13.25 -14.26
CA PRO A 281 13.79 13.37 -15.61
C PRO A 281 12.69 13.35 -16.68
N ARG A 282 12.74 14.30 -17.63
CA ARG A 282 11.69 14.50 -18.65
C ARG A 282 11.45 13.29 -19.55
N TRP A 283 12.43 12.40 -19.72
CA TRP A 283 12.25 11.17 -20.50
C TRP A 283 11.19 10.24 -19.91
N LEU A 284 10.93 10.31 -18.59
CA LEU A 284 9.86 9.58 -17.92
C LEU A 284 8.47 10.17 -18.20
N ALA A 285 8.38 11.32 -18.86
CA ALA A 285 7.12 11.94 -19.26
C ALA A 285 6.56 11.37 -20.59
N SER A 286 7.24 10.39 -21.17
CA SER A 286 6.81 9.69 -22.39
C SER A 286 5.49 8.95 -22.19
N VAL A 287 4.68 8.91 -23.25
CA VAL A 287 3.41 8.19 -23.31
C VAL A 287 3.36 7.41 -24.62
N HIS A 288 3.11 6.10 -24.54
CA HIS A 288 3.11 5.22 -25.69
C HIS A 288 2.04 5.63 -26.71
N PRO A 289 2.37 5.84 -28.00
CA PRO A 289 1.42 6.35 -29.00
C PRO A 289 0.18 5.47 -29.20
N ARG A 290 0.34 4.13 -29.17
CA ARG A 290 -0.75 3.17 -29.44
C ARG A 290 -1.59 2.80 -28.21
N TYR A 291 -0.95 2.71 -27.05
CA TYR A 291 -1.57 2.15 -25.83
C TYR A 291 -1.92 3.24 -24.81
N SER A 292 -1.39 4.45 -25.00
CA SER A 292 -1.61 5.59 -24.11
C SER A 292 -1.29 5.27 -22.65
N VAL A 293 -0.16 4.60 -22.42
CA VAL A 293 0.40 4.26 -21.11
C VAL A 293 1.77 4.93 -20.94
N PRO A 294 2.22 5.23 -19.70
CA PRO A 294 3.53 5.83 -19.45
C PRO A 294 4.65 4.79 -19.60
N ASP A 295 5.00 4.44 -20.84
CA ASP A 295 5.92 3.36 -21.21
C ASP A 295 7.23 3.36 -20.42
N HIS A 296 7.97 4.46 -20.47
CA HIS A 296 9.27 4.59 -19.81
C HIS A 296 9.18 4.46 -18.29
N ALA A 297 8.14 5.05 -17.69
CA ALA A 297 7.93 4.96 -16.25
C ALA A 297 7.53 3.53 -15.83
N GLU A 298 6.66 2.86 -16.60
CA GLU A 298 6.28 1.47 -16.33
C GLU A 298 7.46 0.50 -16.38
N LEU A 299 8.33 0.64 -17.39
CA LEU A 299 9.53 -0.19 -17.52
C LEU A 299 10.52 0.07 -16.37
N LEU A 300 10.76 1.35 -16.01
CA LEU A 300 11.63 1.70 -14.89
C LEU A 300 11.10 1.14 -13.57
N ILE A 301 9.80 1.28 -13.31
CA ILE A 301 9.16 0.74 -12.10
C ILE A 301 9.25 -0.78 -12.11
N GLY A 302 8.93 -1.45 -13.21
CA GLY A 302 9.04 -2.90 -13.33
C GLY A 302 10.45 -3.40 -13.01
N ALA A 303 11.48 -2.77 -13.58
CA ALA A 303 12.88 -3.07 -13.29
C ALA A 303 13.23 -2.85 -11.81
N ALA A 304 12.80 -1.71 -11.23
CA ALA A 304 13.01 -1.43 -9.81
C ALA A 304 12.33 -2.46 -8.89
N VAL A 305 11.11 -2.89 -9.23
CA VAL A 305 10.40 -3.96 -8.51
C VAL A 305 11.17 -5.28 -8.59
N VAL A 306 11.69 -5.65 -9.76
CA VAL A 306 12.52 -6.87 -9.91
C VAL A 306 13.75 -6.81 -9.01
N VAL A 307 14.47 -5.68 -8.99
CA VAL A 307 15.62 -5.49 -8.10
C VAL A 307 15.22 -5.64 -6.64
N LEU A 308 14.10 -5.04 -6.21
CA LEU A 308 13.61 -5.17 -4.84
C LEU A 308 13.22 -6.62 -4.49
N VAL A 309 12.55 -7.34 -5.39
CA VAL A 309 12.19 -8.75 -5.19
C VAL A 309 13.45 -9.63 -4.99
N LEU A 310 14.54 -9.32 -5.69
CA LEU A 310 15.79 -10.08 -5.61
C LEU A 310 16.62 -9.73 -4.36
N THR A 311 16.52 -8.51 -3.86
CA THR A 311 17.40 -7.98 -2.80
C THR A 311 16.74 -7.89 -1.43
N THR A 312 15.41 -7.84 -1.36
CA THR A 312 14.67 -7.62 -0.11
C THR A 312 13.77 -8.81 0.26
N ASP A 313 13.43 -8.90 1.54
CA ASP A 313 12.43 -9.83 2.07
C ASP A 313 11.08 -9.11 2.28
N LEU A 314 10.03 -9.91 2.41
CA LEU A 314 8.64 -9.44 2.48
C LEU A 314 8.43 -8.46 3.65
N ARG A 315 9.03 -8.69 4.82
CA ARG A 315 8.88 -7.80 5.97
C ARG A 315 9.49 -6.42 5.71
N ASN A 316 10.72 -6.37 5.19
CA ASN A 316 11.37 -5.09 4.89
C ASN A 316 10.66 -4.35 3.75
N ALA A 317 10.18 -5.07 2.72
CA ALA A 317 9.38 -4.48 1.66
C ALA A 317 8.08 -3.85 2.21
N ILE A 318 7.37 -4.53 3.12
CA ILE A 318 6.19 -3.99 3.81
C ILE A 318 6.56 -2.75 4.63
N GLY A 319 7.61 -2.82 5.45
CA GLY A 319 8.04 -1.71 6.31
C GLY A 319 8.44 -0.46 5.52
N PHE A 320 9.28 -0.62 4.49
CA PHE A 320 9.71 0.48 3.62
C PHE A 320 8.52 1.04 2.81
N SER A 321 7.60 0.18 2.38
CA SER A 321 6.37 0.60 1.74
C SER A 321 5.52 1.48 2.66
N SER A 322 5.28 1.02 3.90
CA SER A 322 4.56 1.79 4.92
C SER A 322 5.23 3.13 5.19
N PHE A 323 6.56 3.19 5.27
CA PHE A 323 7.30 4.45 5.47
C PHE A 323 6.94 5.49 4.39
N GLY A 324 7.13 5.15 3.12
CA GLY A 324 6.90 6.10 2.01
C GLY A 324 5.44 6.53 1.90
N VAL A 325 4.51 5.60 2.13
CA VAL A 325 3.07 5.87 2.05
C VAL A 325 2.58 6.68 3.27
N LEU A 326 3.07 6.42 4.48
CA LEU A 326 2.73 7.21 5.67
C LEU A 326 3.29 8.64 5.55
N LEU A 327 4.49 8.82 4.99
CA LEU A 327 5.03 10.15 4.70
C LEU A 327 4.16 10.90 3.67
N TYR A 328 3.74 10.22 2.60
CA TYR A 328 2.79 10.75 1.63
C TYR A 328 1.49 11.21 2.31
N TYR A 329 0.93 10.41 3.21
CA TYR A 329 -0.30 10.79 3.91
C TYR A 329 -0.11 11.82 5.02
N ALA A 330 1.06 11.90 5.66
CA ALA A 330 1.39 12.99 6.56
C ALA A 330 1.27 14.33 5.83
N ILE A 331 1.83 14.42 4.62
CA ILE A 331 1.72 15.61 3.76
C ILE A 331 0.26 15.83 3.32
N ALA A 332 -0.51 14.77 3.03
CA ALA A 332 -1.92 14.90 2.69
C ALA A 332 -2.74 15.53 3.84
N ASN A 333 -2.51 15.08 5.07
CA ASN A 333 -3.17 15.64 6.24
C ASN A 333 -2.75 17.10 6.48
N ALA A 334 -1.46 17.43 6.31
CA ALA A 334 -0.98 18.81 6.39
C ALA A 334 -1.63 19.70 5.31
N SER A 335 -1.69 19.25 4.06
CA SER A 335 -2.38 19.97 2.98
C SER A 335 -3.87 20.14 3.24
N ALA A 336 -4.54 19.13 3.79
CA ALA A 336 -5.95 19.19 4.14
C ALA A 336 -6.21 20.15 5.32
N TYR A 337 -5.27 20.26 6.26
CA TYR A 337 -5.37 21.18 7.39
C TYR A 337 -5.44 22.65 6.96
N THR A 338 -4.71 23.03 5.90
CA THR A 338 -4.70 24.40 5.36
C THR A 338 -5.99 24.77 4.63
N GLN A 339 -6.93 23.85 4.42
CA GLN A 339 -8.19 24.17 3.75
C GLN A 339 -9.03 25.21 4.52
N PRO A 340 -9.57 26.22 3.81
CA PRO A 340 -10.50 27.18 4.40
C PRO A 340 -11.82 26.49 4.75
N GLN A 341 -12.54 27.02 5.74
CA GLN A 341 -13.72 26.38 6.32
C GLN A 341 -14.82 26.09 5.29
N GLN A 342 -14.99 26.95 4.30
CA GLN A 342 -16.01 26.84 3.25
C GLN A 342 -15.80 25.62 2.34
N ARG A 343 -14.56 25.15 2.20
CA ARG A 343 -14.22 24.01 1.33
C ARG A 343 -13.99 22.71 2.11
N ARG A 344 -14.03 22.78 3.43
CA ARG A 344 -13.67 21.67 4.33
C ARG A 344 -14.90 20.79 4.57
N ARG A 345 -14.75 19.49 4.36
CA ARG A 345 -15.82 18.50 4.60
C ARG A 345 -15.74 17.83 5.97
N TRP A 346 -14.54 17.77 6.56
CA TRP A 346 -14.26 17.12 7.83
C TRP A 346 -13.51 18.04 8.80
N PRO A 347 -13.69 17.89 10.13
CA PRO A 347 -13.05 18.77 11.11
C PRO A 347 -11.52 18.69 11.05
N ARG A 348 -10.84 19.82 11.32
CA ARG A 348 -9.36 19.91 11.33
C ARG A 348 -8.70 18.95 12.31
N GLY A 349 -9.38 18.60 13.41
CA GLY A 349 -8.89 17.64 14.38
C GLY A 349 -8.53 16.28 13.75
N LEU A 350 -9.29 15.81 12.76
CA LEU A 350 -8.99 14.55 12.07
C LEU A 350 -7.69 14.66 11.26
N ASN A 351 -7.41 15.81 10.65
CA ASN A 351 -6.15 16.02 9.93
C ASN A 351 -4.95 16.03 10.90
N VAL A 352 -5.11 16.63 12.09
CA VAL A 352 -4.05 16.63 13.12
C VAL A 352 -3.80 15.23 13.64
N VAL A 353 -4.85 14.48 13.98
CA VAL A 353 -4.75 13.08 14.42
C VAL A 353 -4.13 12.21 13.33
N GLY A 354 -4.52 12.39 12.06
CA GLY A 354 -3.93 11.69 10.93
C GLY A 354 -2.44 12.00 10.73
N LEU A 355 -2.05 13.27 10.81
CA LEU A 355 -0.66 13.70 10.71
C LEU A 355 0.20 13.11 11.84
N VAL A 356 -0.22 13.30 13.09
CA VAL A 356 0.48 12.79 14.28
C VAL A 356 0.54 11.26 14.24
N GLY A 357 -0.56 10.60 13.88
CA GLY A 357 -0.61 9.16 13.70
C GLY A 357 0.38 8.68 12.64
N CYS A 358 0.47 9.34 11.48
CA CYS A 358 1.47 9.00 10.47
C CYS A 358 2.91 9.12 10.99
N VAL A 359 3.23 10.21 11.69
CA VAL A 359 4.56 10.45 12.25
C VAL A 359 4.92 9.40 13.31
N ILE A 360 3.99 9.11 14.24
CA ILE A 360 4.19 8.09 15.27
C ILE A 360 4.41 6.72 14.63
N LEU A 361 3.55 6.32 13.68
CA LEU A 361 3.69 5.03 13.03
C LEU A 361 5.02 4.92 12.28
N VAL A 362 5.46 5.96 11.56
CA VAL A 362 6.78 6.01 10.92
C VAL A 362 7.90 5.84 11.95
N ALA A 363 7.85 6.54 13.08
CA ALA A 363 8.87 6.46 14.13
C ALA A 363 8.96 5.07 14.80
N THR A 364 7.87 4.29 14.74
CA THR A 364 7.81 2.93 15.32
C THR A 364 8.04 1.79 14.33
N LEU A 365 8.21 2.09 13.04
CA LEU A 365 8.55 1.08 12.03
C LEU A 365 9.89 0.39 12.34
N PRO A 366 10.15 -0.79 11.75
CA PRO A 366 11.47 -1.42 11.86
C PRO A 366 12.58 -0.44 11.45
N TRP A 367 13.66 -0.40 12.22
CA TRP A 367 14.76 0.56 12.02
C TRP A 367 15.30 0.51 10.58
N SER A 368 15.38 -0.68 9.98
CA SER A 368 15.81 -0.90 8.59
C SER A 368 14.95 -0.14 7.59
N ALA A 369 13.64 -0.09 7.81
CA ALA A 369 12.70 0.65 6.96
C ALA A 369 12.86 2.16 7.14
N ILE A 370 13.08 2.62 8.39
CA ILE A 370 13.28 4.04 8.69
C ILE A 370 14.57 4.54 8.05
N THR A 371 15.70 3.86 8.28
CA THR A 371 17.01 4.30 7.77
C THR A 371 17.05 4.25 6.24
N ALA A 372 16.55 3.17 5.63
CA ALA A 372 16.45 3.09 4.17
C ALA A 372 15.51 4.16 3.60
N GLY A 373 14.35 4.38 4.25
CA GLY A 373 13.38 5.40 3.87
C GLY A 373 13.98 6.81 3.89
N VAL A 374 14.61 7.19 5.01
CA VAL A 374 15.29 8.49 5.17
C VAL A 374 16.39 8.66 4.13
N ALA A 375 17.22 7.63 3.91
CA ALA A 375 18.29 7.68 2.91
C ALA A 375 17.74 7.93 1.50
N VAL A 376 16.71 7.18 1.09
CA VAL A 376 16.11 7.33 -0.25
C VAL A 376 15.40 8.69 -0.43
N ILE A 377 14.75 9.21 0.62
CA ILE A 377 14.18 10.57 0.60
C ILE A 377 15.29 11.62 0.47
N ALA A 378 16.38 11.49 1.24
CA ALA A 378 17.52 12.40 1.17
C ALA A 378 18.15 12.40 -0.23
N VAL A 379 18.35 11.23 -0.84
CA VAL A 379 18.85 11.11 -2.23
C VAL A 379 17.92 11.81 -3.22
N GLY A 380 16.60 11.64 -3.08
CA GLY A 380 15.62 12.33 -3.93
C GLY A 380 15.68 13.86 -3.78
N LEU A 381 15.76 14.36 -2.55
CA LEU A 381 15.87 15.79 -2.26
C LEU A 381 17.17 16.39 -2.80
N LEU A 382 18.29 15.71 -2.61
CA LEU A 382 19.59 16.10 -3.16
C LEU A 382 19.53 16.14 -4.69
N GLY A 383 19.02 15.07 -5.32
CA GLY A 383 18.85 15.00 -6.77
C GLY A 383 18.00 16.15 -7.33
N ARG A 384 16.88 16.46 -6.68
CA ARG A 384 16.04 17.61 -7.06
C ARG A 384 16.75 18.94 -6.88
N SER A 385 17.46 19.13 -5.77
CA SER A 385 18.18 20.39 -5.51
C SER A 385 19.26 20.66 -6.56
N LEU A 386 19.98 19.62 -7.00
CA LEU A 386 20.97 19.71 -8.06
C LEU A 386 20.31 20.00 -9.42
N ALA A 387 19.18 19.36 -9.72
CA ALA A 387 18.43 19.61 -10.96
C ALA A 387 17.89 21.05 -11.04
N VAL A 388 17.35 21.58 -9.93
CA VAL A 388 16.86 22.97 -9.85
C VAL A 388 18.01 23.96 -10.01
N ARG A 389 19.16 23.72 -9.37
CA ARG A 389 20.36 24.56 -9.54
C ARG A 389 20.82 24.59 -10.99
N ARG A 390 20.94 23.43 -11.64
CA ARG A 390 21.37 23.35 -13.06
C ARG A 390 20.46 24.14 -14.00
N ARG A 391 19.14 24.13 -13.78
CA ARG A 391 18.20 24.90 -14.62
C ARG A 391 18.33 26.40 -14.42
N ARG A 392 18.56 26.85 -13.19
CA ARG A 392 18.81 28.28 -12.92
C ARG A 392 20.06 28.76 -13.66
N PHE A 393 21.16 27.99 -13.60
CA PHE A 393 22.38 28.31 -14.35
C PHE A 393 22.19 28.32 -15.87
N GLN A 394 21.32 27.46 -16.43
CA GLN A 394 21.02 27.47 -17.86
C GLN A 394 20.23 28.73 -18.27
N CYS A 395 19.24 29.16 -17.48
CA CYS A 395 18.51 30.40 -17.75
C CYS A 395 19.31 31.68 -17.49
N GLU A 396 20.43 31.62 -16.76
CA GLU A 396 21.34 32.76 -16.58
C GLU A 396 22.41 32.83 -17.68
N ALA A 397 22.61 31.75 -18.43
CA ALA A 397 23.58 31.65 -19.52
C ALA A 397 22.96 31.90 -20.92
N ASP A 398 21.64 31.75 -21.04
CA ASP A 398 20.82 32.12 -22.20
C ASP A 398 20.27 33.55 -22.02
#